data_AF-A0A4R2JNX1-F1
#
_entry.id   AF-A0A4R2JNX1-F1
#
_cell.length_a   1.000
_cell.length_b   1.000
_cell.length_c   1.000
_cell.angle_alpha   90.00
_cell.angle_beta   90.00
_cell.angle_gamma   90.00
#
_symmetry.space_group_name_H-M   'P 1'
#
loop_
_entity.id
_entity.type
_entity.pdbx_description
1 polymer ?
#
loop_
_entity_poly.entity_id
_entity_poly.type
_entity_poly.pdbx_seq_one_letter_code
_entity_poly.pdbx_strand_id
1 'polypeptide(L)'
;MDAVRVLLNVIWLVLSGFWMAVGYLLAGFLCCLLIITIPFGLASFRIANYAFWPFGRTIVPRADAGLASLIGNILWIVVAGWWLAVMHVVTGILLCLTVIGIPLGVANFKMVPVSLVPLGSRIVYTD
;
A
#
# COMPACT_ATOMS: atom_id res chain seq x y z
N MET A 1 9.70 20.33 1.01
CA MET A 1 9.34 19.26 0.07
C MET A 1 9.97 19.59 -1.27
N ASP A 2 10.84 18.72 -1.78
CA ASP A 2 11.51 18.97 -3.05
C ASP A 2 10.49 18.92 -4.19
N ALA A 3 10.64 19.82 -5.18
CA ALA A 3 9.71 19.93 -6.31
C ALA A 3 9.51 18.60 -7.07
N VAL A 4 10.58 17.79 -7.15
CA VAL A 4 10.56 16.46 -7.79
C VAL A 4 9.61 15.50 -7.05
N ARG A 5 9.60 15.50 -5.72
CA ARG A 5 8.71 14.62 -4.93
C ARG A 5 7.25 14.98 -5.14
N VAL A 6 6.93 16.28 -5.19
CA VAL A 6 5.56 16.75 -5.46
C VAL A 6 5.12 16.33 -6.86
N LEU A 7 5.97 16.57 -7.87
CA LEU A 7 5.68 16.21 -9.25
C LEU A 7 5.39 14.70 -9.40
N LEU A 8 6.25 13.84 -8.83
CA LEU A 8 6.05 12.39 -8.86
C LEU A 8 4.76 11.97 -8.18
N ASN A 9 4.40 12.57 -7.04
CA ASN A 9 3.14 12.27 -6.37
C ASN A 9 1.92 12.71 -7.17
N VAL A 10 1.96 13.86 -7.84
CA VAL A 10 0.87 14.33 -8.70
C VAL A 10 0.68 13.40 -9.90
N ILE A 11 1.76 13.05 -10.61
CA ILE A 11 1.70 12.11 -11.74
C ILE A 11 1.19 10.75 -11.26
N TRP A 12 1.69 10.28 -10.12
CA TRP A 12 1.24 9.04 -9.51
C TRP A 12 -0.23 9.05 -9.14
N LEU A 13 -0.73 10.13 -8.53
CA LEU A 13 -2.12 10.22 -8.11
C LEU A 13 -3.07 9.99 -9.30
N VAL A 14 -2.76 10.60 -10.44
CA VAL A 14 -3.55 10.49 -11.67
C VAL A 14 -3.43 9.10 -12.30
N LEU A 15 -2.22 8.54 -12.36
CA LEU A 15 -1.97 7.30 -13.10
C LEU A 15 -2.19 6.00 -12.30
N SER A 16 -2.14 6.04 -10.96
CA SER A 16 -2.15 4.84 -10.12
C SER A 16 -2.67 5.07 -8.71
N GLY A 17 -2.16 6.10 -8.02
CA GLY A 17 -2.31 6.30 -6.59
C GLY A 17 -3.74 6.41 -6.10
N PHE A 18 -4.60 7.09 -6.87
CA PHE A 18 -6.01 7.21 -6.51
C PHE A 18 -6.70 5.84 -6.43
N TRP A 19 -6.53 5.00 -7.46
CA TRP A 19 -7.13 3.68 -7.52
C TRP A 19 -6.57 2.73 -6.44
N MET A 20 -5.25 2.78 -6.20
CA MET A 20 -4.65 2.00 -5.12
C MET A 20 -5.24 2.42 -3.77
N ALA A 21 -5.28 3.72 -3.48
CA ALA A 21 -5.83 4.23 -2.23
C ALA A 21 -7.29 3.81 -2.04
N VAL A 22 -8.13 3.90 -3.08
CA VAL A 22 -9.51 3.42 -3.05
C VAL A 22 -9.58 1.92 -2.78
N GLY A 23 -8.73 1.10 -3.42
CA GLY A 23 -8.66 -0.34 -3.15
C GLY A 23 -8.42 -0.65 -1.68
N TYR A 24 -7.46 0.02 -1.05
CA TYR A 24 -7.23 -0.11 0.40
C TYR A 24 -8.38 0.43 1.24
N LEU A 25 -9.00 1.56 0.88
CA LEU A 25 -10.17 2.06 1.60
C LEU A 25 -11.33 1.04 1.57
N LEU A 26 -11.58 0.42 0.42
CA LEU A 26 -12.62 -0.61 0.28
C LEU A 26 -12.28 -1.86 1.10
N ALA A 27 -11.04 -2.34 1.03
CA ALA A 27 -10.58 -3.46 1.86
C ALA A 27 -10.71 -3.16 3.36
N GLY A 28 -10.37 -1.92 3.76
CA GLY A 28 -10.46 -1.50 5.13
C GLY A 28 -11.89 -1.42 5.63
N PHE A 29 -12.80 -0.86 4.82
CA PHE A 29 -14.23 -0.82 5.12
C PHE A 29 -14.82 -2.22 5.25
N LEU A 30 -14.50 -3.13 4.31
CA LEU A 30 -14.90 -4.54 4.39
C LEU A 30 -14.42 -5.20 5.70
N CYS A 31 -13.17 -4.96 6.09
CA CYS A 31 -12.64 -5.47 7.35
C CYS A 31 -13.34 -4.88 8.59
N CYS A 32 -13.79 -3.63 8.52
CA CYS A 32 -14.58 -3.02 9.60
C CYS A 32 -15.99 -3.61 9.69
N LEU A 33 -16.63 -3.95 8.57
CA LEU A 33 -17.95 -4.58 8.55
C LEU A 33 -17.97 -5.96 9.21
N LEU A 34 -16.87 -6.71 9.11
CA LEU A 34 -16.73 -8.02 9.74
C LEU A 34 -16.51 -7.94 11.26
N ILE A 35 -16.35 -6.74 11.83
CA ILE A 35 -16.13 -6.38 13.25
C ILE A 35 -14.86 -7.01 13.87
N ILE A 36 -14.70 -8.32 13.77
CA ILE A 36 -13.56 -9.08 14.29
C ILE A 36 -12.25 -8.66 13.61
N THR A 37 -12.31 -8.19 12.35
CA THR A 37 -11.14 -7.76 11.57
C THR A 37 -10.90 -6.25 11.57
N ILE A 38 -11.51 -5.48 12.49
CA ILE A 38 -11.29 -4.03 12.62
C ILE A 38 -9.78 -3.65 12.66
N PRO A 39 -8.89 -4.35 13.38
CA PRO A 39 -7.46 -4.03 13.37
C PRO A 39 -6.84 -4.07 11.97
N PHE A 40 -7.32 -4.96 11.11
CA PHE A 40 -6.88 -5.07 9.72
C PHE A 40 -7.39 -3.90 8.89
N GLY A 41 -8.61 -3.45 9.16
CA GLY A 41 -9.18 -2.26 8.53
C GLY A 41 -8.33 -1.00 8.78
N LEU A 42 -7.91 -0.79 10.03
CA LEU A 42 -7.02 0.31 10.40
C LEU A 42 -5.65 0.22 9.70
N ALA A 43 -5.08 -0.98 9.61
CA ALA A 43 -3.84 -1.21 8.87
C ALA A 43 -4.00 -0.88 7.38
N SER A 44 -5.14 -1.24 6.80
CA SER A 44 -5.48 -0.96 5.41
C SER A 44 -5.65 0.54 5.15
N PHE A 45 -6.39 1.27 5.98
CA PHE A 45 -6.57 2.73 5.85
C PHE A 45 -5.25 3.50 5.93
N ARG A 46 -4.34 3.04 6.79
CA ARG A 46 -2.99 3.61 6.87
C ARG A 46 -2.22 3.42 5.56
N ILE A 47 -2.35 2.25 4.92
CA ILE A 47 -1.72 2.00 3.62
C ILE A 47 -2.47 2.73 2.51
N ALA A 48 -3.78 2.94 2.60
CA ALA A 48 -4.51 3.79 1.68
C ALA A 48 -3.92 5.20 1.65
N ASN A 49 -3.64 5.77 2.82
CA ASN A 49 -2.97 7.07 2.92
C ASN A 49 -1.55 7.01 2.32
N TYR A 50 -0.81 5.92 2.54
CA TYR A 50 0.51 5.72 1.91
C TYR A 50 0.45 5.65 0.38
N ALA A 51 -0.47 4.82 -0.14
CA ALA A 51 -0.76 4.62 -1.55
C ALA A 51 -1.22 5.89 -2.25
N PHE A 52 -1.89 6.80 -1.54
CA PHE A 52 -2.31 8.08 -2.09
C PHE A 52 -1.14 9.02 -2.40
N TRP A 53 -0.04 8.97 -1.63
CA TRP A 53 1.06 9.96 -1.74
C TRP A 53 2.46 9.38 -1.39
N PRO A 54 2.95 8.36 -2.09
CA PRO A 54 4.05 7.53 -1.57
C PRO A 54 5.44 8.18 -1.58
N PHE A 55 5.71 9.13 -2.49
CA PHE A 55 7.08 9.63 -2.63
C PHE A 55 7.45 10.57 -1.48
N GLY A 56 8.64 10.36 -0.91
CA GLY A 56 9.09 10.99 0.32
C GLY A 56 8.70 10.23 1.60
N ARG A 57 8.17 9.01 1.45
CA ARG A 57 7.85 8.11 2.55
C ARG A 57 8.38 6.71 2.26
N THR A 58 8.78 6.01 3.32
CA THR A 58 9.27 4.63 3.25
C THR A 58 8.63 3.77 4.33
N ILE A 59 8.72 2.46 4.14
CA ILE A 59 8.14 1.46 5.01
C ILE A 59 9.27 0.80 5.77
N VAL A 60 9.16 0.82 7.10
CA VAL A 60 10.13 0.16 7.98
C VAL A 60 9.43 -0.88 8.86
N PRO A 61 10.12 -1.97 9.21
CA PRO A 61 9.61 -2.91 10.20
C PRO A 61 9.36 -2.23 11.54
N ARG A 62 8.29 -2.64 12.22
CA ARG A 62 8.02 -2.27 13.59
C ARG A 62 8.86 -3.12 14.54
N ALA A 63 9.43 -2.50 15.56
CA ALA A 63 10.25 -3.20 16.56
C ALA A 63 9.42 -4.13 17.47
N ASP A 64 8.13 -3.85 17.62
CA ASP A 64 7.18 -4.63 18.41
C ASP A 64 6.41 -5.68 17.57
N ALA A 65 6.77 -5.85 16.29
CA ALA A 65 6.17 -6.88 15.45
C ALA A 65 6.57 -8.27 15.95
N GLY A 66 5.57 -9.13 16.17
CA GLY A 66 5.77 -10.48 16.69
C GLY A 66 4.70 -11.46 16.22
N LEU A 67 4.43 -12.50 17.00
CA LEU A 67 3.51 -13.58 16.63
C LEU A 67 2.10 -13.08 16.26
N ALA A 68 1.60 -12.05 16.95
CA ALA A 68 0.31 -11.44 16.64
C ALA A 68 0.27 -10.82 15.23
N SER A 69 1.34 -10.13 14.81
CA SER A 69 1.46 -9.57 13.46
C SER A 69 1.53 -10.67 12.41
N LEU A 70 2.23 -11.78 12.70
CA LEU A 70 2.31 -12.93 11.79
C LEU A 70 0.92 -13.56 11.57
N ILE A 71 0.22 -13.90 12.66
CA ILE A 71 -1.12 -14.50 12.59
C ILE A 71 -2.09 -13.55 11.87
N GLY A 72 -2.07 -12.27 12.23
CA GLY A 72 -2.90 -11.27 11.58
C GLY A 72 -2.60 -11.12 10.08
N ASN A 73 -1.33 -11.21 9.67
CA ASN A 73 -0.94 -11.14 8.26
C ASN A 73 -1.42 -12.37 7.48
N ILE A 74 -1.39 -13.57 8.07
CA ILE A 74 -1.95 -14.78 7.44
C ILE A 74 -3.45 -14.58 7.18
N LEU A 75 -4.20 -14.12 8.17
CA LEU A 75 -5.64 -13.84 8.01
C LEU A 75 -5.88 -12.73 6.98
N TRP A 76 -5.08 -11.65 7.04
CA TRP A 76 -5.15 -10.55 6.09
C TRP A 76 -4.93 -11.00 4.64
N ILE A 77 -3.94 -11.86 4.39
CA ILE A 77 -3.65 -12.36 3.04
C ILE A 77 -4.87 -13.08 2.46
N VAL A 78 -5.62 -13.83 3.27
CA VAL A 78 -6.83 -14.55 2.82
C VAL A 78 -7.96 -13.57 2.49
N VAL A 79 -8.16 -12.55 3.32
CA VAL A 79 -9.30 -11.62 3.20
C VAL A 79 -9.08 -10.53 2.14
N ALA A 80 -7.89 -9.90 2.16
CA ALA A 80 -7.64 -8.65 1.44
C ALA A 80 -6.28 -8.56 0.75
N GLY A 81 -5.22 -9.07 1.38
CA GLY A 81 -3.85 -8.80 0.96
C GLY A 81 -3.51 -9.29 -0.44
N TRP A 82 -4.02 -10.46 -0.84
CA TRP A 82 -3.66 -11.07 -2.12
C TRP A 82 -4.17 -10.28 -3.32
N TRP A 83 -5.43 -9.84 -3.32
CA TRP A 83 -5.99 -9.12 -4.47
C TRP A 83 -5.50 -7.66 -4.52
N LEU A 84 -5.18 -7.04 -3.39
CA LEU A 84 -4.48 -5.74 -3.35
C LEU A 84 -3.06 -5.86 -3.92
N ALA A 85 -2.34 -6.93 -3.58
CA ALA A 85 -1.03 -7.21 -4.16
C ALA A 85 -1.11 -7.42 -5.68
N VAL A 86 -2.12 -8.17 -6.15
CA VAL A 86 -2.39 -8.34 -7.58
C VAL A 86 -2.68 -6.99 -8.25
N MET A 87 -3.49 -6.13 -7.63
CA MET A 87 -3.78 -4.78 -8.13
C MET A 87 -2.48 -3.97 -8.34
N HIS A 88 -1.54 -4.03 -7.39
CA HIS A 88 -0.23 -3.41 -7.53
C HIS A 88 0.62 -4.04 -8.64
N VAL A 89 0.66 -5.38 -8.74
CA VAL A 89 1.44 -6.08 -9.76
C VAL A 89 0.92 -5.75 -11.16
N VAL A 90 -0.38 -5.85 -11.37
CA VAL A 90 -1.02 -5.56 -12.67
C VAL A 90 -0.81 -4.10 -13.05
N THR A 91 -1.08 -3.16 -12.14
CA THR A 91 -0.87 -1.73 -12.41
C THR A 91 0.61 -1.42 -12.67
N GLY A 92 1.51 -2.06 -11.92
CA GLY A 92 2.94 -1.93 -12.11
C GLY A 92 3.39 -2.37 -13.50
N ILE A 93 2.92 -3.53 -13.97
CA ILE A 93 3.19 -4.04 -15.31
C ILE A 93 2.65 -3.08 -16.38
N LEU A 94 1.41 -2.62 -16.24
CA LEU A 94 0.78 -1.70 -17.19
C LEU A 94 1.54 -0.37 -17.31
N LEU A 95 1.99 0.20 -16.18
CA LEU A 95 2.79 1.43 -16.19
C LEU A 95 4.15 1.24 -16.84
N CYS A 96 4.79 0.08 -16.64
CA CYS A 96 6.07 -0.25 -17.26
C CYS A 96 6.00 -0.41 -18.79
N LEU A 97 4.81 -0.46 -19.40
CA LEU A 97 4.66 -0.43 -20.86
C LEU A 97 5.06 0.92 -21.48
N THR A 98 5.22 1.96 -20.67
CA THR A 98 5.64 3.29 -21.12
C THR A 98 6.93 3.71 -20.43
N VAL A 99 7.82 4.40 -21.14
CA VAL A 99 9.09 4.90 -20.57
C VAL A 99 8.83 5.82 -19.36
N ILE A 100 7.80 6.66 -19.44
CA ILE A 100 7.41 7.59 -18.38
C ILE A 100 6.84 6.86 -17.16
N GLY A 101 6.15 5.73 -17.37
CA GLY A 101 5.50 4.97 -16.30
C GLY A 101 6.42 4.03 -15.55
N ILE A 102 7.60 3.66 -16.07
CA ILE A 102 8.56 2.76 -15.40
C ILE A 102 8.84 3.16 -13.94
N PRO A 103 9.16 4.42 -13.59
CA PRO A 103 9.40 4.81 -12.20
C PRO A 103 8.19 4.56 -11.29
N LEU A 104 6.97 4.77 -11.81
CA LEU A 104 5.72 4.52 -11.08
C LEU A 104 5.41 3.03 -10.99
N GLY A 105 5.72 2.26 -12.03
CA GLY A 105 5.59 0.80 -12.00
C GLY A 105 6.47 0.18 -10.92
N VAL A 106 7.72 0.65 -10.81
CA VAL A 106 8.63 0.27 -9.73
C VAL A 106 8.08 0.66 -8.36
N ALA A 107 7.45 1.83 -8.22
CA ALA A 107 6.79 2.23 -6.97
C ALA A 107 5.63 1.28 -6.59
N ASN A 108 4.82 0.82 -7.56
CA ASN A 108 3.80 -0.20 -7.34
C ASN A 108 4.39 -1.53 -6.84
N PHE A 109 5.45 -2.03 -7.48
CA PHE A 109 6.10 -3.27 -7.03
C PHE A 109 6.69 -3.15 -5.63
N LYS A 110 7.22 -1.98 -5.25
CA LYS A 110 7.70 -1.71 -3.89
C LYS A 110 6.60 -1.75 -2.83
N MET A 111 5.34 -1.54 -3.21
CA MET A 111 4.19 -1.62 -2.31
C MET A 111 3.66 -3.04 -2.11
N VAL A 112 3.98 -3.98 -3.00
CA VAL A 112 3.48 -5.37 -2.93
C VAL A 112 3.77 -6.02 -1.57
N PRO A 113 4.98 -5.94 -0.97
CA PRO A 113 5.22 -6.54 0.33
C PRO A 113 4.30 -5.99 1.43
N VAL A 114 4.13 -4.67 1.51
CA VAL A 114 3.24 -4.10 2.54
C VAL A 114 1.76 -4.40 2.27
N SER A 115 1.39 -4.60 1.01
CA SER A 115 0.05 -5.04 0.61
C SER A 115 -0.27 -6.42 1.19
N LEU A 116 0.72 -7.31 1.20
CA LEU A 116 0.59 -8.68 1.70
C LEU A 116 0.73 -8.76 3.21
N VAL A 117 1.63 -8.00 3.84
CA VAL A 117 1.97 -8.16 5.26
C VAL A 117 1.97 -6.84 6.04
N PRO A 118 0.82 -6.16 6.18
CA PRO A 118 0.75 -4.78 6.66
C PRO A 118 0.96 -4.58 8.17
N LEU A 119 0.69 -5.59 9.01
CA LEU A 119 0.55 -5.43 10.46
C LEU A 119 1.89 -5.29 11.20
N GLY A 120 3.00 -5.68 10.57
CA GLY A 120 4.36 -5.56 11.11
C GLY A 120 5.12 -4.33 10.63
N SER A 121 4.46 -3.43 9.89
CA SER A 121 5.12 -2.30 9.23
C SER A 121 4.63 -0.95 9.76
N ARG A 122 5.49 0.06 9.66
CA ARG A 122 5.15 1.48 9.87
C ARG A 122 5.68 2.32 8.72
N ILE A 123 4.96 3.38 8.37
CA ILE A 123 5.37 4.34 7.35
C ILE A 123 6.05 5.51 8.04
N VAL A 124 7.24 5.88 7.56
CA VAL A 124 8.03 7.01 8.05
C VAL A 124 8.38 7.93 6.89
N TYR A 125 8.65 9.20 7.17
CA TYR A 125 9.17 10.11 6.16
C TYR A 125 10.61 9.75 5.83
N THR A 126 10.97 9.92 4.56
CA THR A 126 12.34 9.79 4.09
C THR A 126 12.97 11.19 4.10
N ASP A 127 14.18 11.30 4.67
CA ASP A 127 14.98 12.52 4.69
C ASP A 127 15.22 13.08 3.28
#